data_AF-D6RJL7-F1
#
_entry.id   AF-D6RJL7-F1
#
_cell.length_a   1.000
_cell.length_b   1.000
_cell.length_c   1.000
_cell.angle_alpha   90.00
_cell.angle_beta   90.00
_cell.angle_gamma   90.00
#
_symmetry.space_group_name_H-M   'P 1'
#
loop_
_entity.id
_entity.type
_entity.pdbx_description
1 polymer ?
#
loop_
_entity_poly.entity_id
_entity_poly.type
_entity_poly.pdbx_seq_one_letter_code
_entity_poly.pdbx_strand_id
1 'polypeptide(L)' 'MATSSEEVLLIVKKVRQKKQDGALYLMAERIAWAPEGKDRFTISHMYADIK' A
#
# COMPACT_ATOMS: atom_id res chain seq x y z
N MET A 1 -13.73 -0.58 -17.98
CA MET A 1 -12.61 -0.09 -17.13
C MET A 1 -11.63 -1.22 -17.00
N ALA A 2 -10.52 -1.19 -17.76
CA ALA A 2 -9.41 -2.09 -17.48
C ALA A 2 -8.89 -1.74 -16.09
N THR A 3 -8.85 -2.70 -15.18
CA THR A 3 -8.08 -2.58 -13.95
C THR A 3 -6.63 -2.45 -14.40
N SER A 4 -6.10 -1.23 -14.48
CA SER A 4 -4.68 -1.03 -14.70
C SER A 4 -3.96 -1.69 -13.53
N SER A 5 -3.23 -2.77 -13.79
CA SER A 5 -2.38 -3.39 -12.79
C SER A 5 -1.21 -2.46 -12.55
N GLU A 6 -1.28 -1.69 -11.48
CA GLU A 6 -0.16 -0.86 -11.03
C GLU A 6 1.01 -1.75 -10.57
N GLU A 7 2.23 -1.39 -10.95
CA GLU A 7 3.43 -2.13 -10.59
C GLU A 7 3.78 -1.94 -9.11
N VAL A 8 4.09 -3.04 -8.43
CA VAL A 8 4.62 -3.04 -7.07
C VAL A 8 6.14 -3.11 -7.13
N LEU A 9 6.80 -2.05 -6.66
CA LEU A 9 8.26 -1.92 -6.66
C LEU A 9 8.88 -2.60 -5.45
N LEU A 10 8.25 -2.48 -4.28
CA LEU A 10 8.74 -3.06 -3.03
C LEU A 10 7.59 -3.37 -2.06
N ILE A 11 7.71 -4.48 -1.34
CA ILE A 11 6.83 -4.85 -0.23
C ILE A 11 7.65 -4.95 1.05
N VAL A 12 7.30 -4.13 2.04
CA VAL A 12 7.85 -4.20 3.39
C VAL A 12 6.83 -4.87 4.30
N LYS A 13 7.14 -6.08 4.78
CA LYS A 13 6.26 -6.84 5.69
C LYS A 13 6.42 -6.38 7.14
N LYS A 14 5.42 -6.69 7.97
CA LYS A 14 5.39 -6.37 9.42
C LYS A 14 5.49 -4.87 9.73
N VAL A 15 4.93 -4.04 8.85
CA VAL A 15 4.80 -2.60 9.09
C VAL A 15 3.53 -2.36 9.91
N ARG A 16 3.69 -1.90 11.16
CA ARG A 16 2.57 -1.64 12.06
C ARG A 16 1.96 -0.26 11.78
N GLN A 17 0.64 -0.22 11.66
CA GLN A 17 -0.14 1.01 11.65
C GLN A 17 -1.14 1.00 12.80
N LYS A 18 -1.08 2.02 13.66
CA LYS A 18 -1.84 2.07 14.93
C LYS A 18 -1.64 0.78 15.74
N LYS A 19 -2.67 -0.07 15.83
CA LYS A 19 -2.69 -1.32 16.61
C LYS A 19 -2.69 -2.57 15.73
N GLN A 20 -2.46 -2.44 14.42
CA GLN A 20 -2.57 -3.54 13.48
C GLN A 20 -1.27 -3.71 12.67
N ASP A 21 -0.83 -4.95 12.55
CA ASP A 21 0.29 -5.32 11.70
C ASP A 21 -0.19 -5.50 10.25
N GLY A 22 0.71 -5.23 9.31
CA GLY A 22 0.41 -5.28 7.90
C GLY A 22 1.65 -5.18 7.03
N ALA A 23 1.43 -4.91 5.75
CA ALA A 23 2.49 -4.71 4.78
C ALA A 23 2.34 -3.35 4.10
N LEU A 24 3.47 -2.68 3.92
CA LEU A 24 3.59 -1.44 3.16
C LEU A 24 4.05 -1.76 1.74
N TYR A 25 3.37 -1.21 0.76
CA TYR A 25 3.57 -1.43 -0.66
C TYR A 25 4.01 -0.12 -1.27
N LEU A 26 5.23 -0.08 -1.77
CA LEU A 26 5.68 1.00 -2.64
C LEU A 26 5.34 0.58 -4.07
N MET A 27 4.50 1.37 -4.72
CA MET A 27 4.06 1.15 -6.09
C MET A 27 4.58 2.28 -6.98
N ALA A 28 4.29 2.21 -8.27
CA ALA A 28 4.77 3.18 -9.25
C ALA A 28 4.25 4.61 -9.00
N GLU A 29 2.99 4.78 -8.59
CA GLU A 29 2.36 6.11 -8.47
C GLU A 29 1.97 6.48 -7.04
N ARG A 30 1.94 5.49 -6.14
CA ARG A 30 1.50 5.68 -4.76
C ARG A 30 2.17 4.76 -3.77
N ILE A 31 2.04 5.11 -2.50
CA ILE A 31 2.32 4.20 -1.39
C ILE A 31 1.01 3.72 -0.79
N ALA A 32 0.92 2.42 -0.49
CA ALA A 32 -0.26 1.83 0.13
C ALA A 32 0.10 0.91 1.29
N TRP A 33 -0.84 0.73 2.21
CA TRP A 33 -0.70 -0.21 3.31
C TRP A 33 -1.95 -1.09 3.41
N ALA A 34 -1.72 -2.40 3.58
CA ALA A 34 -2.77 -3.38 3.79
C ALA A 34 -2.57 -4.07 5.16
N PRO A 35 -3.62 -4.24 5.96
CA PRO A 35 -3.58 -5.08 7.14
C PRO A 35 -3.22 -6.53 6.80
N GLU A 36 -2.55 -7.20 7.72
CA GLU A 36 -2.30 -8.63 7.59
C GLU A 36 -3.61 -9.41 7.50
N GLY A 37 -3.68 -10.35 6.56
CA GLY A 37 -4.88 -11.17 6.30
C GLY A 37 -6.01 -10.44 5.56
N LYS A 38 -5.76 -9.25 4.99
CA LYS A 38 -6.74 -8.55 4.15
C LYS A 38 -6.22 -8.30 2.73
N ASP A 39 -7.08 -8.50 1.75
CA ASP A 39 -6.77 -8.32 0.33
C ASP A 39 -7.01 -6.89 -0.18
N ARG A 40 -7.24 -5.93 0.72
CA ARG A 40 -7.53 -4.54 0.36
C ARG A 40 -6.64 -3.58 1.13
N PHE A 41 -6.12 -2.58 0.42
CA PHE A 41 -5.43 -1.45 1.02
C PHE A 41 -6.41 -0.62 1.86
N THR A 42 -6.06 -0.34 3.11
CA THR A 42 -6.81 0.59 3.97
C THR A 42 -6.21 1.99 3.96
N ILE A 43 -4.96 2.12 3.50
CA ILE A 43 -4.27 3.39 3.29
C ILE A 43 -3.69 3.36 1.89
N SER A 44 -3.86 4.44 1.14
CA SER A 44 -3.35 4.61 -0.21
C SER A 44 -3.17 6.10 -0.48
N HIS A 45 -1.94 6.54 -0.70
CA HIS A 45 -1.59 7.93 -0.92
C HIS A 45 -0.74 8.07 -2.18
N MET A 46 -1.26 8.83 -3.15
CA MET A 46 -0.51 9.17 -4.37
C MET A 46 0.74 9.94 -3.98
N TYR A 47 1.86 9.67 -4.64
CA TYR A 47 3.11 10.40 -4.36
C TYR A 47 2.96 11.90 -4.61
N ALA A 48 2.11 12.30 -5.56
CA ALA A 48 1.82 13.70 -5.86
C ALA A 48 1.21 14.49 -4.68
N ASP A 49 0.57 13.79 -3.72
CA ASP A 49 -0.10 14.41 -2.57
C ASP A 49 0.78 14.44 -1.31
N ILE A 50 1.94 13.77 -1.33
CA ILE A 50 2.87 13.70 -0.20
C ILE A 50 3.72 14.98 -0.19
N LYS A 51 3.74 15.69 0.94
CA LYS A 51 4.58 16.87 1.16
C LYS A 51 5.93 16.54 1.76
#